data_AF-A0A651FYD0-F1
#
_entry.id   AF-A0A651FYD0-F1
#
_cell.length_a   1.000
_cell.length_b   1.000
_cell.length_c   1.000
_cell.angle_alpha   90.00
_cell.angle_beta   90.00
_cell.angle_gamma   90.00
#
_symmetry.space_group_name_H-M   'P 1'
#
loop_
_entity.id
_entity.type
_entity.pdbx_description
1 polymer ?
#
loop_
_entity_poly.entity_id
_entity_poly.type
_entity_poly.pdbx_seq_one_letter_code
_entity_poly.pdbx_strand_id
1 'polypeptide(L)'
;MLRPFFPLFMETIMTIPAEALQTIATETSRIALEYRKHLVPEVKPDMSIVTNGDKAVARAAHKALAELVPGIISIDEEDPQCRAGFDQAEWAAIIDPIDGTHNYCSGLERFGTAIGIVHRGIMKYGLLSLPEFGTAILAGADGLFSADLHSGTRTALTIPRHKAPHGKSVVSCAQKICRERMLSDPKEGDEDNGNLWTGWLAADGSVVYSNYRLIEGRTAGYVGLINLWDIGGAIPFFEPMGLEMTWLGNGERCGTTVNELIRGDGTKDHWKLKDNVFIAPTNGLQLLNGRIVVPT
;
A
#
# COMPACT_ATOMS: atom_id res chain seq x y z
N MET A 1 -36.69 -37.88 -26.14
CA MET A 1 -35.78 -37.81 -24.99
C MET A 1 -35.28 -36.36 -24.91
N LEU A 2 -35.95 -35.53 -24.11
CA LEU A 2 -35.61 -34.11 -23.94
C LEU A 2 -34.53 -34.00 -22.86
N ARG A 3 -33.36 -33.43 -23.19
CA ARG A 3 -32.35 -33.06 -22.19
C ARG A 3 -32.85 -31.81 -21.45
N PRO A 4 -32.80 -31.76 -20.11
CA PRO A 4 -33.19 -30.56 -19.38
C PRO A 4 -32.11 -29.49 -19.60
N PHE A 5 -32.57 -28.30 -19.96
CA PHE A 5 -31.78 -27.08 -20.03
C PHE A 5 -31.58 -26.59 -18.59
N PHE A 6 -30.39 -26.78 -18.02
CA PHE A 6 -30.03 -26.14 -16.76
C PHE A 6 -29.68 -24.68 -17.06
N PRO A 7 -30.36 -23.69 -16.46
CA PRO A 7 -29.90 -22.31 -16.54
C PRO A 7 -28.57 -22.21 -15.78
N LEU A 8 -27.53 -21.73 -16.47
CA LEU A 8 -26.34 -21.21 -15.81
C LEU A 8 -26.80 -20.01 -14.96
N PHE A 9 -26.97 -20.22 -13.66
CA PHE A 9 -27.03 -19.09 -12.73
C PHE A 9 -25.64 -18.45 -12.76
N MET A 10 -25.49 -17.35 -13.50
CA MET A 10 -24.34 -16.46 -13.28
C MET A 10 -24.56 -15.81 -11.91
N GLU A 11 -23.87 -16.30 -10.90
CA GLU A 11 -23.74 -15.59 -9.63
C GLU A 11 -23.23 -14.19 -9.94
N THR A 12 -24.04 -13.17 -9.65
CA THR A 12 -23.60 -11.78 -9.77
C THR A 12 -22.59 -11.56 -8.65
N ILE A 13 -21.30 -11.57 -9.00
CA ILE A 13 -20.21 -11.32 -8.05
C ILE A 13 -20.45 -9.93 -7.44
N MET A 14 -20.44 -9.85 -6.11
CA MET A 14 -20.48 -8.58 -5.38
C MET A 14 -19.32 -7.70 -5.86
N THR A 15 -19.60 -6.45 -6.21
CA THR A 15 -18.60 -5.47 -6.60
C THR A 15 -18.53 -4.36 -5.57
N ILE A 16 -17.33 -3.81 -5.37
CA ILE A 16 -17.11 -2.70 -4.44
C ILE A 16 -16.83 -1.44 -5.26
N PRO A 17 -17.78 -0.49 -5.34
CA PRO A 17 -17.58 0.75 -6.08
C PRO A 17 -16.65 1.69 -5.31
N ALA A 18 -16.00 2.61 -6.02
CA ALA A 18 -15.13 3.61 -5.43
C ALA A 18 -15.85 4.49 -4.40
N GLU A 19 -17.17 4.68 -4.53
CA GLU A 19 -17.97 5.43 -3.56
C GLU A 19 -17.93 4.83 -2.16
N ALA A 20 -18.06 3.50 -2.06
CA ALA A 20 -18.00 2.81 -0.78
C ALA A 20 -16.62 2.97 -0.13
N LEU A 21 -15.56 2.86 -0.94
CA LEU A 21 -14.19 3.10 -0.49
C LEU A 21 -14.00 4.55 -0.03
N GLN A 22 -14.59 5.52 -0.73
CA GLN A 22 -14.54 6.92 -0.35
C GLN A 22 -15.21 7.17 1.00
N THR A 23 -16.37 6.55 1.27
CA THR A 23 -17.03 6.66 2.57
C THR A 23 -16.13 6.18 3.71
N ILE A 24 -15.45 5.03 3.52
CA ILE A 24 -14.49 4.50 4.49
C ILE A 24 -13.31 5.47 4.66
N ALA A 25 -12.73 5.94 3.56
CA ALA A 25 -11.59 6.86 3.56
C ALA A 25 -11.91 8.18 4.28
N THR A 26 -13.09 8.76 4.06
CA THR A 26 -13.54 9.98 4.72
C THR A 26 -13.67 9.78 6.23
N GLU A 27 -14.34 8.71 6.67
CA GLU A 27 -14.57 8.48 8.09
C GLU A 27 -13.28 8.14 8.85
N THR A 28 -12.45 7.27 8.29
CA THR A 28 -11.15 6.91 8.88
C THR A 28 -10.22 8.13 8.98
N SER A 29 -10.17 8.97 7.94
CA SER A 29 -9.37 10.20 7.95
C SER A 29 -9.86 11.21 8.99
N ARG A 30 -11.18 11.40 9.11
CA ARG A 30 -11.79 12.25 10.14
C ARG A 30 -11.42 11.78 11.54
N ILE A 31 -11.50 10.48 11.80
CA ILE A 31 -11.13 9.88 13.08
C ILE A 31 -9.64 10.05 13.35
N ALA A 32 -8.77 9.80 12.37
CA ALA A 32 -7.33 9.95 12.51
C ALA A 32 -6.96 11.39 12.93
N LEU A 33 -7.54 12.41 12.26
CA LEU A 33 -7.29 13.82 12.61
C LEU A 33 -7.85 14.19 13.98
N GLU A 34 -9.03 13.68 14.35
CA GLU A 34 -9.65 13.98 15.65
C GLU A 34 -8.83 13.41 16.81
N TYR A 35 -8.42 12.15 16.72
CA TYR A 35 -7.62 11.50 17.76
C TYR A 35 -6.21 12.10 17.87
N ARG A 36 -5.68 12.67 16.78
CA ARG A 36 -4.36 13.32 16.78
C ARG A 36 -4.31 14.54 17.71
N LYS A 37 -5.44 15.25 17.87
CA LYS A 37 -5.54 16.43 18.77
C LYS A 37 -5.34 16.06 20.23
N HIS A 38 -5.61 14.80 20.60
CA HIS A 38 -5.51 14.26 21.95
C HIS A 38 -4.70 12.97 21.93
N LEU A 39 -3.57 13.01 21.24
CA LEU A 39 -2.72 11.85 20.98
C LEU A 39 -2.18 11.24 22.28
N VAL A 40 -2.30 9.92 22.39
CA VAL A 40 -1.68 9.13 23.45
C VAL A 40 -0.89 7.99 22.79
N PRO A 41 0.45 8.09 22.72
CA PRO A 41 1.30 7.02 22.22
C PRO A 41 1.55 5.96 23.31
N GLU A 42 1.69 4.71 22.87
CA GLU A 42 2.08 3.54 23.64
C GLU A 42 3.27 2.88 22.91
N VAL A 43 4.33 2.56 23.65
CA VAL A 43 5.49 1.86 23.11
C VAL A 43 5.32 0.37 23.38
N LYS A 44 5.26 -0.43 22.31
CA LYS A 44 5.14 -1.90 22.39
C LYS A 44 6.48 -2.52 22.84
N PRO A 45 6.49 -3.79 23.30
CA PRO A 45 7.72 -4.48 23.72
C PRO A 45 8.82 -4.57 22.66
N ASP A 46 8.47 -4.49 21.37
CA ASP A 46 9.40 -4.49 20.25
C ASP A 46 9.88 -3.08 19.84
N MET A 47 9.61 -2.07 20.67
CA MET A 47 9.93 -0.65 20.49
C MET A 47 9.15 0.05 19.38
N SER A 48 8.19 -0.62 18.73
CA SER A 48 7.24 0.06 17.85
C SER A 48 6.27 0.93 18.66
N ILE A 49 5.67 1.92 18.00
CA ILE A 49 4.72 2.85 18.62
C ILE A 49 3.33 2.55 18.04
N VAL A 50 2.33 2.48 18.91
CA VAL A 50 0.91 2.52 18.56
C VAL A 50 0.26 3.66 19.30
N THR A 51 -0.82 4.23 18.78
CA THR A 51 -1.53 5.33 19.43
C THR A 51 -3.01 4.99 19.64
N ASN A 52 -3.69 5.82 20.43
CA ASN A 52 -5.15 5.82 20.49
C ASN A 52 -5.80 6.09 19.11
N GLY A 53 -5.12 6.81 18.23
CA GLY A 53 -5.53 7.04 16.84
C GLY A 53 -5.55 5.75 16.03
N ASP A 54 -4.47 4.97 16.04
CA ASP A 54 -4.36 3.68 15.33
C ASP A 54 -5.52 2.77 15.72
N LYS A 55 -5.72 2.59 17.04
CA LYS A 55 -6.80 1.75 17.58
C LYS A 55 -8.19 2.25 17.18
N ALA A 56 -8.39 3.56 17.09
CA ALA A 56 -9.68 4.14 16.72
C ALA A 56 -9.98 3.99 15.23
N VAL A 57 -8.98 4.24 14.38
CA VAL A 57 -9.09 4.06 12.92
C VAL A 57 -9.31 2.58 12.59
N ALA A 58 -8.57 1.67 13.22
CA ALA A 58 -8.75 0.22 13.05
C ALA A 58 -10.20 -0.19 13.32
N ARG A 59 -10.76 0.18 14.49
CA ARG A 59 -12.15 -0.13 14.84
C ARG A 59 -13.16 0.40 13.82
N ALA A 60 -12.95 1.61 13.32
CA ALA A 60 -13.82 2.21 12.32
C ALA A 60 -13.73 1.50 10.96
N ALA A 61 -12.52 1.17 10.52
CA ALA A 61 -12.28 0.44 9.28
C ALA A 61 -12.92 -0.95 9.33
N HIS A 62 -12.67 -1.73 10.39
CA HIS A 62 -13.29 -3.04 10.60
C HIS A 62 -14.82 -2.98 10.57
N LYS A 63 -15.40 -2.02 11.29
CA LYS A 63 -16.85 -1.83 11.31
C LYS A 63 -17.39 -1.54 9.91
N ALA A 64 -16.81 -0.59 9.20
CA ALA A 64 -17.29 -0.18 7.89
C ALA A 64 -17.12 -1.29 6.84
N LEU A 65 -16.04 -2.07 6.92
CA LEU A 65 -15.83 -3.24 6.06
C LEU A 65 -16.85 -4.34 6.32
N ALA A 66 -17.15 -4.64 7.59
CA ALA A 66 -18.17 -5.63 7.96
C ALA A 66 -19.59 -5.22 7.52
N GLU A 67 -19.90 -3.93 7.52
CA GLU A 67 -21.15 -3.38 6.98
C GLU A 67 -21.20 -3.43 5.44
N LEU A 68 -20.06 -3.17 4.78
CA LEU A 68 -19.95 -3.17 3.32
C LEU A 68 -19.99 -4.58 2.72
N VAL A 69 -19.28 -5.53 3.34
CA VAL A 69 -19.16 -6.92 2.91
C VAL A 69 -19.44 -7.83 4.11
N PRO A 70 -20.70 -8.28 4.30
CA PRO A 70 -21.06 -9.17 5.40
C PRO A 70 -20.20 -10.45 5.39
N GLY A 71 -19.53 -10.72 6.51
CA GLY A 71 -18.67 -11.90 6.66
C GLY A 71 -17.24 -11.73 6.16
N ILE A 72 -16.82 -10.52 5.77
CA ILE A 72 -15.42 -10.23 5.42
C ILE A 72 -14.49 -10.54 6.61
N ILE A 73 -13.38 -11.20 6.33
CA ILE A 73 -12.30 -11.42 7.30
C ILE A 73 -11.32 -10.27 7.17
N SER A 74 -11.10 -9.49 8.22
CA SER A 74 -10.18 -8.35 8.19
C SER A 74 -9.02 -8.55 9.15
N ILE A 75 -7.83 -8.16 8.70
CA ILE A 75 -6.61 -8.12 9.50
C ILE A 75 -6.09 -6.69 9.51
N ASP A 76 -5.47 -6.29 10.62
CA ASP A 76 -4.78 -5.01 10.71
C ASP A 76 -3.41 -5.16 11.38
N GLU A 77 -2.57 -4.13 11.27
CA GLU A 77 -1.22 -4.10 11.87
C GLU A 77 -1.22 -4.36 13.39
N GLU A 78 -2.26 -3.90 14.10
CA GLU A 78 -2.38 -3.98 15.56
C GLU A 78 -2.95 -5.33 16.03
N ASP A 79 -3.65 -6.06 15.17
CA ASP A 79 -4.10 -7.44 15.41
C ASP A 79 -3.80 -8.38 14.22
N PRO A 80 -2.51 -8.76 14.04
CA PRO A 80 -2.11 -9.66 12.95
C PRO A 80 -2.45 -11.12 13.21
N GLN A 81 -3.07 -11.44 14.35
CA GLN A 81 -3.35 -12.81 14.80
C GLN A 81 -4.65 -13.38 14.24
N CYS A 82 -5.52 -12.55 13.66
CA CYS A 82 -6.75 -12.97 12.99
C CYS A 82 -6.48 -13.63 11.62
N ARG A 83 -5.71 -14.73 11.61
CA ARG A 83 -5.32 -15.49 10.41
C ARG A 83 -6.34 -16.56 10.02
N ALA A 84 -7.12 -17.02 11.00
CA ALA A 84 -8.00 -18.16 10.83
C ALA A 84 -9.02 -17.88 9.72
N GLY A 85 -8.95 -18.67 8.65
CA GLY A 85 -9.86 -18.54 7.51
C GLY A 85 -9.51 -17.45 6.50
N PHE A 86 -8.47 -16.62 6.70
CA PHE A 86 -8.10 -15.56 5.74
C PHE A 86 -7.83 -16.14 4.34
N ASP A 87 -7.02 -17.19 4.24
CA ASP A 87 -6.66 -17.85 2.96
C ASP A 87 -7.86 -18.50 2.25
N GLN A 88 -8.90 -18.82 3.01
CA GLN A 88 -10.10 -19.51 2.53
C GLN A 88 -11.28 -18.54 2.35
N ALA A 89 -11.13 -17.30 2.79
CA ALA A 89 -12.18 -16.31 2.76
C ALA A 89 -12.46 -15.91 1.30
N GLU A 90 -13.75 -15.84 0.98
CA GLU A 90 -14.15 -15.27 -0.31
C GLU A 90 -13.79 -13.78 -0.36
N TRP A 91 -14.04 -13.06 0.73
CA TRP A 91 -13.67 -11.67 0.92
C TRP A 91 -12.83 -11.51 2.17
N ALA A 92 -11.70 -10.83 2.02
CA ALA A 92 -10.88 -10.40 3.14
C ALA A 92 -10.41 -8.95 2.97
N ALA A 93 -9.90 -8.35 4.03
CA ALA A 93 -9.27 -7.03 3.97
C ALA A 93 -7.99 -7.01 4.79
N ILE A 94 -7.04 -6.20 4.33
CA ILE A 94 -5.77 -5.93 4.97
C ILE A 94 -5.70 -4.43 5.23
N ILE A 95 -5.49 -4.05 6.49
CA ILE A 95 -5.65 -2.68 6.95
C ILE A 95 -4.34 -2.22 7.60
N ASP A 96 -3.85 -1.08 7.17
CA ASP A 96 -2.95 -0.25 7.96
C ASP A 96 -3.74 0.98 8.43
N PRO A 97 -4.12 1.05 9.73
CA PRO A 97 -4.92 2.15 10.25
C PRO A 97 -4.20 3.50 10.12
N ILE A 98 -2.92 3.56 10.46
CA ILE A 98 -2.08 4.77 10.39
C ILE A 98 -0.66 4.36 10.00
N ASP A 99 -0.41 4.28 8.70
CA ASP A 99 0.94 4.13 8.17
C ASP A 99 1.72 5.43 8.41
N GLY A 100 2.94 5.28 8.92
CA GLY A 100 3.76 6.41 9.37
C GLY A 100 3.38 6.91 10.76
N THR A 101 3.07 6.01 11.71
CA THR A 101 2.77 6.33 13.12
C THR A 101 3.80 7.27 13.76
N HIS A 102 5.08 7.16 13.40
CA HIS A 102 6.13 8.09 13.86
C HIS A 102 5.91 9.52 13.34
N ASN A 103 5.52 9.68 12.08
CA ASN A 103 5.16 10.98 11.51
C ASN A 103 3.89 11.51 12.18
N TYR A 104 2.90 10.64 12.38
CA TYR A 104 1.66 10.95 13.10
C TYR A 104 1.95 11.49 14.51
N CYS A 105 2.82 10.82 15.27
CA CYS A 105 3.24 11.25 16.61
C CYS A 105 4.08 12.54 16.62
N SER A 106 4.88 12.76 15.59
CA SER A 106 5.81 13.89 15.51
C SER A 106 5.17 15.18 14.97
N GLY A 107 3.86 15.18 14.71
CA GLY A 107 3.18 16.34 14.13
C GLY A 107 3.42 16.56 12.64
N LEU A 108 4.05 15.61 11.93
CA LEU A 108 4.29 15.70 10.49
C LEU A 108 3.05 15.32 9.68
N GLU A 109 2.79 15.98 8.56
CA GLU A 109 1.60 15.71 7.74
C GLU A 109 1.60 14.37 6.97
N ARG A 110 2.75 13.68 6.91
CA ARG A 110 2.96 12.51 6.03
C ARG A 110 2.60 11.19 6.70
N PHE A 111 1.31 10.96 6.91
CA PHE A 111 0.77 9.68 7.36
C PHE A 111 -0.54 9.41 6.63
N GLY A 112 -1.04 8.17 6.68
CA GLY A 112 -2.27 7.81 6.01
C GLY A 112 -2.84 6.47 6.43
N THR A 113 -3.99 6.13 5.87
CA THR A 113 -4.62 4.81 6.04
C THR A 113 -4.51 4.04 4.73
N ALA A 114 -4.14 2.76 4.79
CA ALA A 114 -4.23 1.83 3.67
C ALA A 114 -5.27 0.76 3.95
N ILE A 115 -6.14 0.49 2.98
CA ILE A 115 -7.02 -0.68 3.02
C ILE A 115 -6.96 -1.36 1.66
N GLY A 116 -6.51 -2.62 1.66
CA GLY A 116 -6.58 -3.51 0.51
C GLY A 116 -7.67 -4.56 0.72
N ILE A 117 -8.59 -4.69 -0.23
CA ILE A 117 -9.65 -5.70 -0.22
C ILE A 117 -9.28 -6.84 -1.15
N VAL A 118 -9.34 -8.04 -0.59
CA VAL A 118 -8.94 -9.31 -1.18
C VAL A 118 -10.19 -10.07 -1.58
N HIS A 119 -10.23 -10.55 -2.82
CA HIS A 119 -11.26 -11.50 -3.27
C HIS A 119 -10.59 -12.82 -3.64
N ARG A 120 -10.92 -13.89 -2.91
CA ARG A 120 -10.36 -15.24 -3.09
C ARG A 120 -8.82 -15.26 -3.18
N GLY A 121 -8.18 -14.58 -2.23
CA GLY A 121 -6.72 -14.48 -2.13
C GLY A 121 -6.05 -13.46 -3.05
N ILE A 122 -6.78 -12.77 -3.94
CA ILE A 122 -6.24 -11.78 -4.88
C ILE A 122 -6.55 -10.36 -4.41
N MET A 123 -5.53 -9.49 -4.32
CA MET A 123 -5.70 -8.05 -4.05
C MET A 123 -6.51 -7.40 -5.17
N LYS A 124 -7.76 -7.01 -4.89
CA LYS A 124 -8.73 -6.63 -5.93
C LYS A 124 -9.16 -5.17 -5.90
N TYR A 125 -9.40 -4.62 -4.72
CA TYR A 125 -9.78 -3.22 -4.52
C TYR A 125 -8.89 -2.59 -3.45
N GLY A 126 -8.76 -1.28 -3.46
CA GLY A 126 -7.85 -0.62 -2.55
C GLY A 126 -8.17 0.85 -2.34
N LEU A 127 -7.77 1.39 -1.20
CA LEU A 127 -7.74 2.81 -0.96
C LEU A 127 -6.48 3.18 -0.18
N LEU A 128 -5.97 4.38 -0.49
CA LEU A 128 -5.00 5.10 0.31
C LEU A 128 -5.60 6.46 0.65
N SER A 129 -5.67 6.81 1.93
CA SER A 129 -6.09 8.16 2.36
C SER A 129 -4.94 8.89 3.04
N LEU A 130 -4.86 10.20 2.79
CA LEU A 130 -3.89 11.12 3.37
C LEU A 130 -4.64 12.23 4.11
N PRO A 131 -4.93 12.05 5.41
CA PRO A 131 -5.88 12.88 6.13
C PRO A 131 -5.51 14.37 6.16
N GLU A 132 -4.26 14.72 6.43
CA GLU A 132 -3.77 16.11 6.48
C GLU A 132 -3.81 16.81 5.11
N PHE A 133 -3.80 16.02 4.04
CA PHE A 133 -3.90 16.52 2.67
C PHE A 133 -5.36 16.55 2.17
N GLY A 134 -6.31 16.03 2.95
CA GLY A 134 -7.72 16.00 2.57
C GLY A 134 -8.01 15.19 1.32
N THR A 135 -7.19 14.19 1.01
CA THR A 135 -7.29 13.42 -0.24
C THR A 135 -7.22 11.92 -0.01
N ALA A 136 -7.82 11.17 -0.91
CA ALA A 136 -7.61 9.73 -1.04
C ALA A 136 -7.51 9.34 -2.51
N ILE A 137 -6.87 8.20 -2.78
CA ILE A 137 -7.00 7.50 -4.05
C ILE A 137 -7.76 6.20 -3.83
N LEU A 138 -8.59 5.84 -4.80
CA LEU A 138 -9.57 4.76 -4.70
C LEU A 138 -9.48 3.86 -5.93
N ALA A 139 -9.36 2.56 -5.72
CA ALA A 139 -9.39 1.53 -6.74
C ALA A 139 -10.65 0.69 -6.55
N GLY A 140 -11.76 1.14 -7.15
CA GLY A 140 -13.06 0.48 -7.11
C GLY A 140 -13.35 -0.34 -8.36
N ALA A 141 -14.46 -1.08 -8.35
CA ALA A 141 -14.93 -1.85 -9.49
C ALA A 141 -15.28 -0.98 -10.72
N ASP A 142 -15.57 0.30 -10.49
CA ASP A 142 -15.93 1.33 -11.46
C ASP A 142 -14.74 2.18 -11.94
N GLY A 143 -13.53 1.93 -11.42
CA GLY A 143 -12.30 2.55 -11.90
C GLY A 143 -11.38 3.06 -10.79
N LEU A 144 -10.40 3.87 -11.22
CA LEU A 144 -9.42 4.51 -10.34
C LEU A 144 -9.73 6.00 -10.20
N PHE A 145 -9.75 6.50 -8.97
CA PHE A 145 -10.14 7.87 -8.67
C PHE A 145 -9.21 8.52 -7.66
N SER A 146 -8.98 9.82 -7.81
CA SER A 146 -8.58 10.71 -6.73
C SER A 146 -9.84 11.34 -6.15
N ALA A 147 -9.94 11.37 -4.83
CA ALA A 147 -11.06 11.90 -4.08
C ALA A 147 -10.60 13.05 -3.18
N ASP A 148 -11.36 14.13 -3.17
CA ASP A 148 -11.25 15.19 -2.19
C ASP A 148 -12.20 14.84 -1.02
N LEU A 149 -11.62 14.63 0.16
CA LEU A 149 -12.35 14.15 1.34
C LEU A 149 -13.17 15.25 2.03
N HIS A 150 -12.95 16.52 1.70
CA HIS A 150 -13.72 17.63 2.25
C HIS A 150 -15.00 17.91 1.44
N SER A 151 -14.86 17.94 0.12
CA SER A 151 -15.95 18.21 -0.82
C SER A 151 -16.71 16.96 -1.26
N GLY A 152 -16.12 15.77 -1.08
CA GLY A 152 -16.67 14.51 -1.56
C GLY A 152 -16.53 14.31 -3.07
N THR A 153 -15.85 15.21 -3.77
CA THR A 153 -15.67 15.11 -5.23
C THR A 153 -14.69 14.00 -5.60
N ARG A 154 -14.95 13.31 -6.72
CA ARG A 154 -14.07 12.27 -7.30
C ARG A 154 -13.69 12.65 -8.72
N THR A 155 -12.41 12.52 -9.05
CA THR A 155 -11.87 12.69 -10.40
C THR A 155 -11.17 11.39 -10.82
N ALA A 156 -11.44 10.91 -12.04
CA ALA A 156 -10.78 9.73 -12.56
C ALA A 156 -9.25 9.95 -12.63
N LEU A 157 -8.49 8.98 -12.15
CA LEU A 157 -7.04 8.98 -12.32
C LEU A 157 -6.68 8.69 -13.77
N THR A 158 -5.61 9.33 -14.22
CA THR A 158 -5.00 9.06 -15.53
C THR A 158 -3.54 8.73 -15.31
N ILE A 159 -2.99 7.87 -16.16
CA ILE A 159 -1.57 7.51 -16.11
C ILE A 159 -0.75 8.80 -16.18
N PRO A 160 0.00 9.16 -15.12
CA PRO A 160 0.67 10.43 -15.04
C PRO A 160 1.83 10.48 -16.03
N ARG A 161 2.08 11.66 -16.60
CA ARG A 161 3.33 11.91 -17.33
C ARG A 161 4.41 12.27 -16.32
N HIS A 162 5.45 11.45 -16.21
CA HIS A 162 6.64 11.83 -15.45
C HIS A 162 7.32 13.04 -16.09
N LYS A 163 7.42 14.12 -15.31
CA LYS A 163 8.00 15.39 -15.77
C LYS A 163 9.51 15.46 -15.54
N ALA A 164 10.03 14.74 -14.55
CA ALA A 164 11.45 14.75 -14.23
C ALA A 164 12.21 13.83 -15.21
N PRO A 165 13.38 14.25 -15.73
CA PRO A 165 14.27 13.37 -16.47
C PRO A 165 14.69 12.18 -15.60
N HIS A 166 14.69 10.97 -16.18
CA HIS A 166 14.90 9.72 -15.44
C HIS A 166 16.14 9.73 -14.51
N GLY A 167 17.29 10.23 -14.96
CA GLY A 167 18.53 10.31 -14.16
C GLY A 167 18.55 11.40 -13.07
N LYS A 168 17.50 12.20 -12.97
CA LYS A 168 17.31 13.23 -11.92
C LYS A 168 16.02 13.02 -11.14
N SER A 169 15.32 11.92 -11.38
CA SER A 169 14.07 11.61 -10.70
C SER A 169 14.30 11.22 -9.25
N VAL A 170 13.27 11.48 -8.43
CA VAL A 170 13.22 11.07 -7.03
C VAL A 170 12.66 9.66 -6.93
N VAL A 171 13.36 8.78 -6.23
CA VAL A 171 12.87 7.46 -5.80
C VAL A 171 12.58 7.52 -4.31
N SER A 172 11.39 7.10 -3.88
CA SER A 172 11.09 6.98 -2.45
C SER A 172 11.67 5.67 -1.90
N CYS A 173 12.23 5.69 -0.68
CA CYS A 173 12.73 4.50 0.02
C CYS A 173 12.03 4.28 1.36
N ALA A 174 11.73 3.01 1.67
CA ALA A 174 11.40 2.61 3.03
C ALA A 174 12.60 2.90 3.95
N GLN A 175 12.34 3.35 5.18
CA GLN A 175 13.39 3.75 6.13
C GLN A 175 14.48 2.69 6.31
N LYS A 176 14.11 1.41 6.30
CA LYS A 176 15.03 0.28 6.42
C LYS A 176 16.07 0.25 5.29
N ILE A 177 15.66 0.48 4.03
CA ILE A 177 16.57 0.59 2.88
C ILE A 177 17.57 1.71 3.12
N CYS A 178 17.08 2.86 3.57
CA CYS A 178 17.93 4.02 3.78
C CYS A 178 18.91 3.81 4.96
N ARG A 179 18.58 2.97 5.97
CA ARG A 179 19.53 2.60 7.04
C ARG A 179 20.54 1.53 6.63
N GLU A 180 20.12 0.52 5.88
CA GLU A 180 20.93 -0.66 5.60
C GLU A 180 21.78 -0.56 4.34
N ARG A 181 21.34 0.20 3.32
CA ARG A 181 21.98 0.27 2.00
C ARG A 181 22.54 1.65 1.61
N MET A 182 22.38 2.67 2.46
CA MET A 182 22.91 4.03 2.24
C MET A 182 23.91 4.49 3.30
N LEU A 183 23.99 3.80 4.45
CA LEU A 183 24.97 4.10 5.52
C LEU A 183 26.18 3.15 5.51
N SER A 184 26.31 2.27 4.50
CA SER A 184 27.52 1.48 4.34
C SER A 184 28.64 2.34 3.76
N ASP A 185 29.77 2.40 4.45
CA ASP A 185 30.97 3.12 4.01
C ASP A 185 31.35 2.71 2.57
N PRO A 186 31.70 3.66 1.70
CA PRO A 186 32.37 3.38 0.43
C PRO A 186 33.45 2.31 0.55
N LYS A 187 33.38 1.24 -0.23
CA LYS A 187 34.55 0.36 -0.40
C LYS A 187 35.45 1.00 -1.46
N GLU A 188 36.69 1.35 -1.10
CA GLU A 188 37.67 1.86 -2.06
C GLU A 188 37.79 0.92 -3.28
N GLY A 189 37.64 1.49 -4.49
CA GLY A 189 37.83 0.79 -5.76
C GLY A 189 36.57 0.35 -6.51
N ASP A 190 35.37 0.63 -6.00
CA ASP A 190 34.10 0.42 -6.71
C ASP A 190 33.61 1.77 -7.27
N GLU A 191 33.63 1.96 -8.60
CA GLU A 191 33.34 3.24 -9.26
C GLU A 191 31.96 3.81 -8.91
N ASP A 192 31.02 2.96 -8.46
CA ASP A 192 29.67 3.33 -7.98
C ASP A 192 29.39 2.97 -6.49
N ASN A 193 30.38 2.43 -5.76
CA ASN A 193 30.25 1.94 -4.36
C ASN A 193 29.19 0.85 -4.10
N GLY A 194 28.71 0.13 -5.11
CA GLY A 194 27.65 -0.87 -4.91
C GLY A 194 26.29 -0.26 -4.52
N ASN A 195 26.10 1.05 -4.75
CA ASN A 195 24.86 1.75 -4.42
C ASN A 195 23.66 1.22 -5.23
N LEU A 196 22.54 1.05 -4.55
CA LEU A 196 21.27 0.60 -5.16
C LEU A 196 20.73 1.60 -6.19
N TRP A 197 20.92 2.90 -5.94
CA TRP A 197 20.45 4.01 -6.77
C TRP A 197 21.36 5.23 -6.55
N THR A 198 21.68 5.94 -7.63
CA THR A 198 22.60 7.10 -7.60
C THR A 198 21.89 8.44 -7.84
N GLY A 199 20.58 8.42 -8.08
CA GLY A 199 19.76 9.63 -8.19
C GLY A 199 19.23 10.12 -6.83
N TRP A 200 18.23 11.01 -6.88
CA TRP A 200 17.65 11.59 -5.67
C TRP A 200 16.76 10.58 -4.93
N LEU A 201 16.80 10.64 -3.59
CA LEU A 201 16.03 9.76 -2.71
C LEU A 201 15.15 10.56 -1.76
N ALA A 202 13.98 10.00 -1.45
CA ALA A 202 13.10 10.49 -0.40
C ALA A 202 12.78 9.38 0.59
N ALA A 203 13.17 9.56 1.85
CA ALA A 203 12.73 8.71 2.96
C ALA A 203 11.54 9.38 3.63
N ASP A 204 10.32 9.10 3.17
CA ASP A 204 9.13 9.84 3.59
C ASP A 204 8.61 9.42 4.98
N GLY A 205 8.98 8.23 5.45
CA GLY A 205 8.52 7.67 6.73
C GLY A 205 7.09 7.14 6.74
N SER A 206 6.45 7.05 5.57
CA SER A 206 5.12 6.48 5.34
C SER A 206 5.11 5.84 3.94
N VAL A 207 4.82 4.54 3.88
CA VAL A 207 4.68 3.78 2.63
C VAL A 207 3.47 4.26 1.83
N VAL A 208 2.37 4.56 2.52
CA VAL A 208 1.13 5.11 1.97
C VAL A 208 1.38 6.44 1.28
N TYR A 209 2.07 7.36 1.95
CA TYR A 209 2.44 8.64 1.37
C TYR A 209 3.37 8.49 0.16
N SER A 210 4.38 7.62 0.24
CA SER A 210 5.28 7.35 -0.88
C SER A 210 4.56 6.74 -2.09
N ASN A 211 3.65 5.80 -1.88
CA ASN A 211 2.89 5.16 -2.96
C ASN A 211 1.81 6.06 -3.55
N TYR A 212 1.16 6.89 -2.74
CA TYR A 212 0.28 7.96 -3.24
C TYR A 212 1.04 8.86 -4.22
N ARG A 213 2.25 9.31 -3.84
CA ARG A 213 3.09 10.15 -4.70
C ARG A 213 3.52 9.43 -5.97
N LEU A 214 3.83 8.13 -5.88
CA LEU A 214 4.20 7.31 -7.04
C LEU A 214 3.02 7.17 -8.01
N ILE A 215 1.83 6.84 -7.51
CA ILE A 215 0.62 6.67 -8.31
C ILE A 215 0.20 7.97 -9.00
N GLU A 216 0.39 9.12 -8.35
CA GLU A 216 0.21 10.44 -8.98
C GLU A 216 1.39 10.89 -9.88
N GLY A 217 2.43 10.06 -10.01
CA GLY A 217 3.59 10.32 -10.87
C GLY A 217 4.55 11.38 -10.36
N ARG A 218 4.50 11.69 -9.06
CA ARG A 218 5.36 12.67 -8.38
C ARG A 218 6.74 12.11 -8.02
N THR A 219 6.89 10.80 -7.96
CA THR A 219 8.16 10.07 -7.80
C THR A 219 8.31 9.04 -8.92
N ALA A 220 9.53 8.70 -9.31
CA ALA A 220 9.77 7.75 -10.41
C ALA A 220 9.82 6.30 -9.96
N GLY A 221 9.83 6.06 -8.65
CA GLY A 221 9.73 4.72 -8.10
C GLY A 221 9.69 4.72 -6.58
N TYR A 222 9.46 3.53 -6.05
CA TYR A 222 9.50 3.22 -4.63
C TYR A 222 10.31 1.94 -4.41
N VAL A 223 11.10 1.88 -3.34
CA VAL A 223 11.84 0.67 -2.95
C VAL A 223 11.74 0.39 -1.44
N GLY A 224 11.47 -0.86 -1.05
CA GLY A 224 11.37 -1.21 0.36
C GLY A 224 11.05 -2.67 0.67
N LEU A 225 11.49 -3.13 1.84
CA LEU A 225 10.97 -4.34 2.49
C LEU A 225 9.97 -3.91 3.57
N ILE A 226 8.73 -4.30 3.37
CA ILE A 226 7.57 -3.78 4.10
C ILE A 226 6.59 -4.92 4.42
N ASN A 227 5.60 -4.65 5.27
CA ASN A 227 4.51 -5.57 5.51
C ASN A 227 3.43 -5.42 4.44
N LEU A 228 2.59 -6.44 4.31
CA LEU A 228 1.51 -6.41 3.33
C LEU A 228 0.45 -5.34 3.67
N TRP A 229 0.24 -5.00 4.94
CA TRP A 229 -0.69 -3.92 5.31
C TRP A 229 -0.22 -2.54 4.82
N ASP A 230 1.08 -2.25 4.88
CA ASP A 230 1.65 -0.97 4.41
C ASP A 230 1.40 -0.70 2.91
N ILE A 231 1.31 -1.76 2.09
CA ILE A 231 1.26 -1.67 0.62
C ILE A 231 -0.03 -2.21 0.00
N GLY A 232 -0.80 -3.00 0.75
CA GLY A 232 -1.94 -3.75 0.22
C GLY A 232 -2.98 -2.85 -0.43
N GLY A 233 -3.26 -1.69 0.17
CA GLY A 233 -4.15 -0.69 -0.41
C GLY A 233 -3.67 -0.12 -1.75
N ALA A 234 -2.36 -0.14 -2.03
CA ALA A 234 -1.76 0.40 -3.25
C ALA A 234 -1.70 -0.60 -4.41
N ILE A 235 -1.61 -1.91 -4.14
CA ILE A 235 -1.43 -2.96 -5.16
C ILE A 235 -2.46 -2.88 -6.31
N PRO A 236 -3.77 -2.68 -6.06
CA PRO A 236 -4.78 -2.61 -7.12
C PRO A 236 -4.60 -1.43 -8.09
N PHE A 237 -3.78 -0.43 -7.74
CA PHE A 237 -3.49 0.70 -8.62
C PHE A 237 -2.37 0.41 -9.61
N PHE A 238 -1.44 -0.49 -9.31
CA PHE A 238 -0.17 -0.54 -10.02
C PHE A 238 -0.32 -0.83 -11.51
N GLU A 239 -0.87 -1.99 -11.87
CA GLU A 239 -1.02 -2.37 -13.28
C GLU A 239 -1.90 -1.39 -14.08
N PRO A 240 -3.10 -0.97 -13.61
CA PRO A 240 -3.91 -0.01 -14.36
C PRO A 240 -3.27 1.38 -14.49
N MET A 241 -2.35 1.74 -13.59
CA MET A 241 -1.59 3.00 -13.67
C MET A 241 -0.27 2.86 -14.44
N GLY A 242 -0.02 1.70 -15.06
CA GLY A 242 1.22 1.43 -15.82
C GLY A 242 2.46 1.32 -14.93
N LEU A 243 2.27 0.95 -13.66
CA LEU A 243 3.32 0.65 -12.70
C LEU A 243 3.52 -0.86 -12.59
N GLU A 244 4.77 -1.25 -12.39
CA GLU A 244 5.17 -2.63 -12.16
C GLU A 244 5.83 -2.75 -10.80
N MET A 245 5.42 -3.75 -10.02
CA MET A 245 6.07 -4.16 -8.78
C MET A 245 6.93 -5.39 -9.07
N THR A 246 8.21 -5.33 -8.71
CA THR A 246 9.19 -6.39 -8.94
C THR A 246 9.92 -6.73 -7.65
N TRP A 247 10.35 -7.99 -7.50
CA TRP A 247 11.24 -8.38 -6.41
C TRP A 247 12.64 -7.86 -6.65
N LEU A 248 13.24 -7.20 -5.66
CA LEU A 248 14.56 -6.59 -5.80
C LEU A 248 15.68 -7.63 -5.99
N GLY A 249 15.54 -8.81 -5.39
CA GLY A 249 16.56 -9.84 -5.43
C GLY A 249 16.75 -10.52 -6.80
N ASN A 250 15.67 -10.67 -7.58
CA ASN A 250 15.70 -11.40 -8.86
C ASN A 250 15.10 -10.62 -10.04
N GLY A 251 14.47 -9.48 -9.81
CA GLY A 251 13.82 -8.67 -10.85
C GLY A 251 12.54 -9.26 -11.41
N GLU A 252 12.03 -10.36 -10.87
CA GLU A 252 10.77 -10.96 -11.31
C GLU A 252 9.58 -10.08 -10.90
N ARG A 253 8.60 -9.97 -11.80
CA ARG A 253 7.35 -9.26 -11.54
C ARG A 253 6.58 -9.96 -10.42
N CYS A 254 6.12 -9.18 -9.45
CA CYS A 254 5.25 -9.66 -8.39
C CYS A 254 3.82 -9.87 -8.90
N GLY A 255 3.18 -10.95 -8.45
CA GLY A 255 1.74 -11.15 -8.61
C GLY A 255 0.93 -10.27 -7.65
N THR A 256 -0.39 -10.50 -7.63
CA THR A 256 -1.32 -9.84 -6.69
C THR A 256 -1.98 -10.82 -5.71
N THR A 257 -1.59 -12.10 -5.76
CA THR A 257 -2.05 -13.13 -4.82
C THR A 257 -1.32 -12.97 -3.48
N VAL A 258 -2.07 -12.89 -2.38
CA VAL A 258 -1.52 -12.64 -1.03
C VAL A 258 -0.41 -13.65 -0.66
N ASN A 259 -0.68 -14.95 -0.83
CA ASN A 259 0.27 -16.02 -0.48
C ASN A 259 1.51 -16.08 -1.39
N GLU A 260 1.46 -15.45 -2.56
CA GLU A 260 2.63 -15.28 -3.41
C GLU A 260 3.52 -14.13 -2.93
N LEU A 261 2.95 -13.15 -2.24
CA LEU A 261 3.63 -11.93 -1.78
C LEU A 261 4.28 -12.07 -0.40
N ILE A 262 3.60 -12.73 0.54
CA ILE A 262 4.03 -12.77 1.94
C ILE A 262 4.92 -13.97 2.26
N ARG A 263 5.68 -13.89 3.35
CA ARG A 263 6.48 -15.02 3.85
C ARG A 263 5.61 -16.20 4.27
N GLY A 264 4.45 -15.95 4.87
CA GLY A 264 3.48 -16.99 5.22
C GLY A 264 4.00 -18.00 6.24
N ASP A 265 5.08 -17.70 6.96
CA ASP A 265 5.85 -18.64 7.79
C ASP A 265 5.22 -18.89 9.18
N GLY A 266 4.15 -18.18 9.50
CA GLY A 266 3.44 -18.30 10.77
C GLY A 266 4.12 -17.57 11.93
N THR A 267 5.27 -16.94 11.70
CA THR A 267 6.02 -16.20 12.71
C THR A 267 5.48 -14.77 12.86
N LYS A 268 6.21 -13.90 13.58
CA LYS A 268 5.94 -12.46 13.62
C LYS A 268 6.09 -11.77 12.26
N ASP A 269 6.90 -12.33 11.36
CA ASP A 269 7.13 -11.81 10.01
C ASP A 269 6.19 -12.45 8.96
N HIS A 270 5.14 -13.17 9.38
CA HIS A 270 4.23 -13.89 8.48
C HIS A 270 3.67 -13.01 7.35
N TRP A 271 3.25 -11.78 7.69
CA TRP A 271 2.66 -10.80 6.76
C TRP A 271 3.69 -9.92 6.04
N LYS A 272 4.97 -10.12 6.33
CA LYS A 272 6.05 -9.42 5.66
C LYS A 272 6.20 -9.92 4.24
N LEU A 273 6.53 -9.03 3.32
CA LEU A 273 6.86 -9.44 1.96
C LEU A 273 8.08 -10.39 1.94
N LYS A 274 8.11 -11.29 0.94
CA LYS A 274 9.18 -12.28 0.76
C LYS A 274 10.55 -11.63 0.56
N ASP A 275 10.60 -10.54 -0.19
CA ASP A 275 11.79 -9.73 -0.41
C ASP A 275 11.41 -8.24 -0.51
N ASN A 276 12.42 -7.38 -0.60
CA ASN A 276 12.26 -5.99 -0.98
C ASN A 276 11.58 -5.91 -2.35
N VAL A 277 10.70 -4.93 -2.51
CA VAL A 277 10.08 -4.62 -3.80
C VAL A 277 10.67 -3.36 -4.39
N PHE A 278 10.73 -3.31 -5.72
CA PHE A 278 10.91 -2.09 -6.48
C PHE A 278 9.66 -1.86 -7.34
N ILE A 279 9.09 -0.66 -7.21
CA ILE A 279 7.86 -0.27 -7.89
C ILE A 279 8.17 0.94 -8.76
N ALA A 280 7.94 0.84 -10.07
CA ALA A 280 8.21 1.91 -11.02
C ALA A 280 7.31 1.78 -12.25
N PRO A 281 7.17 2.83 -13.08
CA PRO A 281 6.50 2.71 -14.38
C PRO A 281 7.17 1.65 -15.25
N THR A 282 6.39 0.91 -16.04
CA THR A 282 6.92 -0.15 -16.93
C THR A 282 7.94 0.39 -17.95
N ASN A 283 7.78 1.64 -18.39
CA ASN A 283 8.71 2.34 -19.27
C ASN A 283 9.62 3.32 -18.51
N GLY A 284 9.72 3.17 -17.19
CA GLY A 284 10.43 4.04 -16.27
C GLY A 284 11.81 3.49 -15.89
N LEU A 285 12.22 3.75 -14.65
CA LEU A 285 13.44 3.19 -14.11
C LEU A 285 13.38 1.66 -14.09
N GLN A 286 14.49 0.99 -14.41
CA GLN A 286 14.56 -0.46 -14.49
C GLN A 286 15.45 -1.03 -13.38
N LEU A 287 15.25 -2.31 -13.07
CA LEU A 287 16.15 -3.05 -12.19
C LEU A 287 17.08 -3.92 -13.04
N LEU A 288 18.38 -3.67 -12.98
CA LEU A 288 19.41 -4.44 -13.68
C LEU A 288 20.49 -4.85 -12.67
N ASN A 289 20.74 -6.16 -12.52
CA ASN A 289 21.73 -6.72 -11.60
C ASN A 289 21.60 -6.17 -10.16
N GLY A 290 20.35 -6.03 -9.68
CA GLY A 290 20.07 -5.50 -8.33
C GLY A 290 20.28 -3.99 -8.17
N ARG A 291 20.45 -3.24 -9.27
CA ARG A 291 20.60 -1.78 -9.29
C ARG A 291 19.45 -1.13 -10.04
N ILE A 292 19.01 0.03 -9.57
CA ILE A 292 18.04 0.86 -10.26
C ILE A 292 18.79 1.68 -11.32
N VAL A 293 18.39 1.56 -12.59
CA VAL A 293 19.05 2.20 -13.72
C VAL A 293 18.07 3.00 -14.57
N VAL A 294 18.60 4.02 -15.23
CA VAL A 294 17.88 4.76 -16.27
C VAL A 294 17.96 3.93 -17.56
N PRO A 295 16.83 3.63 -18.23
CA PRO A 295 16.87 2.97 -19.53
C PRO A 295 17.66 3.82 -20.53
N THR A 296 18.49 3.16 -21.35
CA THR A 296 19.19 3.78 -22.48
C THR A 296 18.27 4.04 -23.65
#